data_AF-A0A6D1AE49-F1
#
_entry.id   AF-A0A6D1AE49-F1
#
_cell.length_a   1.000
_cell.length_b   1.000
_cell.length_c   1.000
_cell.angle_alpha   90.00
_cell.angle_beta   90.00
_cell.angle_gamma   90.00
#
_symmetry.space_group_name_H-M   'P 1'
#
loop_
_entity.id
_entity.type
_entity.pdbx_description
1 polymer ?
#
loop_
_entity_poly.entity_id
_entity_poly.type
_entity_poly.pdbx_seq_one_letter_code
_entity_poly.pdbx_strand_id
1 'polypeptide(L)'
;AAYQIDVPAKEAGVVSEIVAAEIGVAAMLLGAGRATKEDEIDLAVGIMLRKKVGDKVEKGEPLVTLYANRENVDEVIAKVYDNIRIAAEAKA
;
A
#
# COMPACT_ATOMS: atom_id res chain seq x y z
N ALA A 1 -11.20 0.12 -10.62
CA ALA A 1 -9.94 0.62 -11.18
C ALA A 1 -9.65 -0.05 -12.52
N ALA A 2 -9.03 0.68 -13.43
CA ALA A 2 -8.53 0.17 -14.71
C ALA A 2 -7.26 -0.68 -14.57
N TYR A 3 -6.45 -0.40 -13.53
CA TYR A 3 -5.19 -1.08 -13.24
C TYR A 3 -5.20 -1.69 -11.84
N GLN A 4 -4.62 -2.88 -11.71
CA GLN A 4 -4.35 -3.55 -10.45
C GLN A 4 -2.86 -3.86 -10.40
N ILE A 5 -2.16 -3.25 -9.45
CA ILE A 5 -0.70 -3.29 -9.38
C ILE A 5 -0.31 -3.84 -8.02
N ASP A 6 0.27 -5.03 -8.01
CA ASP A 6 0.78 -5.65 -6.79
C ASP A 6 2.13 -5.06 -6.40
N VAL A 7 2.30 -4.79 -5.11
CA VAL A 7 3.56 -4.34 -4.53
C VAL A 7 4.19 -5.51 -3.78
N PRO A 8 5.15 -6.23 -4.38
CA PRO A 8 5.74 -7.41 -3.77
C PRO A 8 6.71 -7.06 -2.64
N ALA A 9 6.81 -7.94 -1.65
CA ALA A 9 7.81 -7.88 -0.61
C ALA A 9 9.22 -8.04 -1.20
N LYS A 10 10.14 -7.17 -0.80
CA LYS A 10 11.54 -7.21 -1.27
C LYS A 10 12.35 -8.32 -0.59
N GLU A 11 11.88 -8.79 0.56
CA GLU A 11 12.50 -9.81 1.39
C GLU A 11 11.44 -10.64 2.11
N ALA A 12 11.84 -11.81 2.61
CA ALA A 12 10.98 -12.67 3.41
C ALA A 12 11.09 -12.29 4.90
N GLY A 13 10.02 -12.53 5.66
CA GLY A 13 9.99 -12.27 7.10
C GLY A 13 8.56 -12.13 7.62
N VAL A 14 8.39 -11.27 8.61
CA VAL A 14 7.12 -10.93 9.24
C VAL A 14 6.89 -9.43 9.09
N VAL A 15 5.68 -9.03 8.68
CA VAL A 15 5.32 -7.61 8.66
C VAL A 15 5.30 -7.10 10.10
N SER A 16 6.26 -6.26 10.46
CA SER A 16 6.44 -5.79 11.83
C SER A 16 5.77 -4.44 12.08
N GLU A 17 5.56 -3.64 11.03
CA GLU A 17 4.99 -2.30 11.13
C GLU A 17 4.30 -1.90 9.83
N ILE A 18 3.14 -1.24 9.94
CA ILE A 18 2.47 -0.54 8.85
C ILE A 18 2.08 0.85 9.36
N VAL A 19 2.67 1.91 8.80
CA VAL A 19 2.34 3.29 9.17
C VAL A 19 1.01 3.68 8.51
N ALA A 20 -0.10 3.39 9.19
CA ALA A 20 -1.45 3.52 8.63
C ALA A 20 -1.77 4.92 8.07
N ALA A 21 -1.27 5.99 8.72
CA ALA A 21 -1.45 7.36 8.25
C ALA A 21 -0.86 7.57 6.86
N GLU A 22 0.35 7.08 6.61
CA GLU A 22 1.02 7.21 5.32
C GLU A 22 0.42 6.32 4.24
N ILE A 23 -0.11 5.14 4.61
CA ILE A 23 -0.91 4.31 3.69
C ILE A 23 -2.21 5.04 3.29
N GLY A 24 -2.84 5.76 4.22
CA GLY A 24 -3.99 6.62 3.93
C GLY A 24 -3.64 7.74 2.94
N VAL A 25 -2.51 8.41 3.13
CA VAL A 25 -1.99 9.41 2.19
C VAL A 25 -1.71 8.79 0.82
N ALA A 26 -1.09 7.61 0.78
CA ALA A 26 -0.83 6.90 -0.47
C ALA A 26 -2.14 6.56 -1.22
N ALA A 27 -3.20 6.17 -0.52
CA ALA A 27 -4.52 5.96 -1.11
C ALA A 27 -5.15 7.27 -1.61
N MET A 28 -5.01 8.37 -0.88
CA MET A 28 -5.46 9.69 -1.31
C MET A 28 -4.77 10.12 -2.61
N LEU A 29 -3.46 9.88 -2.75
CA LEU A 29 -2.70 10.17 -3.97
C LEU A 29 -3.20 9.38 -5.19
N LEU A 30 -3.82 8.21 -4.99
CA LEU A 30 -4.47 7.44 -6.06
C LEU A 30 -5.82 8.01 -6.48
N GLY A 31 -6.43 8.88 -5.67
CA GLY A 31 -7.78 9.42 -5.87
C GLY A 31 -8.84 8.85 -4.93
N ALA A 32 -8.46 8.00 -3.96
CA ALA A 32 -9.39 7.41 -2.99
C ALA A 32 -9.82 8.38 -1.88
N GLY A 33 -9.38 9.64 -1.95
CA GLY A 33 -9.65 10.67 -0.97
C GLY A 33 -9.57 12.06 -1.59
N ARG A 34 -9.81 13.06 -0.76
CA ARG A 34 -9.84 14.47 -1.16
C ARG A 34 -8.63 15.20 -0.59
N ALA A 35 -7.90 15.92 -1.42
CA ALA A 35 -6.88 16.87 -0.95
C ALA A 35 -7.52 18.21 -0.57
N THR A 36 -8.57 18.63 -1.28
CA THR A 36 -9.40 19.81 -1.03
C THR A 36 -10.87 19.45 -0.88
N LYS A 37 -11.72 20.33 -0.33
CA LYS A 37 -13.14 19.99 -0.10
C LYS A 37 -13.90 19.77 -1.41
N GLU A 38 -13.42 20.38 -2.48
CA GLU A 38 -14.03 20.41 -3.80
C GLU A 38 -13.61 19.22 -4.68
N ASP A 39 -12.61 18.45 -4.26
CA ASP A 39 -12.11 17.31 -5.04
C ASP A 39 -13.16 16.19 -5.17
N GLU A 40 -13.26 15.61 -6.36
CA GLU A 40 -14.04 14.40 -6.59
C GLU A 40 -13.27 13.15 -6.12
N ILE A 41 -13.98 12.22 -5.46
CA ILE A 41 -13.40 10.96 -5.02
C ILE A 41 -13.64 9.92 -6.11
N ASP A 42 -12.57 9.23 -6.49
CA ASP A 42 -12.67 8.04 -7.32
C ASP A 42 -12.93 6.82 -6.43
N LEU A 43 -14.15 6.28 -6.48
CA LEU A 43 -14.57 5.14 -5.67
C LEU A 43 -13.97 3.81 -6.16
N ALA A 44 -13.32 3.81 -7.32
CA ALA A 44 -12.80 2.61 -7.96
C ALA A 44 -11.30 2.37 -7.67
N VAL A 45 -10.63 3.34 -7.04
CA VAL A 45 -9.19 3.31 -6.70
C VAL A 45 -8.97 3.17 -5.19
N GLY A 46 -7.77 2.75 -4.80
CA GLY A 46 -7.42 2.57 -3.39
C GLY A 46 -6.31 1.55 -3.17
N ILE A 47 -6.09 1.18 -1.91
CA ILE A 47 -5.06 0.22 -1.51
C ILE A 47 -5.72 -0.92 -0.73
N MET A 48 -5.46 -2.15 -1.16
CA MET A 48 -5.88 -3.36 -0.45
C MET A 48 -4.68 -4.00 0.22
N LEU A 49 -4.71 -4.08 1.55
CA LEU A 49 -3.69 -4.78 2.32
C LEU A 49 -3.86 -6.30 2.13
N ARG A 50 -2.82 -6.97 1.63
CA ARG A 50 -2.77 -8.44 1.52
C ARG A 50 -2.14 -9.08 2.75
N LYS A 51 -1.24 -8.34 3.41
CA LYS A 51 -0.60 -8.72 4.66
C LYS A 51 -0.86 -7.66 5.72
N LYS A 52 -1.04 -8.09 6.96
CA LYS A 52 -1.20 -7.25 8.15
C LYS A 52 0.03 -7.38 9.05
N VAL A 53 0.15 -6.48 10.02
CA VAL A 53 1.18 -6.61 11.07
C VAL A 53 1.01 -7.95 11.76
N GLY A 54 2.10 -8.72 11.87
CA GLY A 54 2.12 -10.09 12.39
C GLY A 54 2.07 -11.18 11.32
N ASP A 55 1.71 -10.85 10.08
CA ASP A 55 1.66 -11.85 9.00
C ASP A 55 3.06 -12.15 8.47
N LYS A 56 3.31 -13.44 8.21
CA LYS A 56 4.49 -13.90 7.46
C LYS A 56 4.34 -13.57 5.99
N VAL A 57 5.44 -13.18 5.36
CA VAL A 57 5.53 -12.86 3.95
C VAL A 57 6.82 -13.42 3.36
N GLU A 58 6.73 -13.99 2.16
CA GLU A 58 7.90 -14.42 1.40
C GLU A 58 8.35 -13.35 0.41
N LYS A 59 9.63 -13.38 0.02
CA LYS A 59 10.14 -12.47 -1.01
C LYS A 59 9.34 -12.67 -2.32
N GLY A 60 8.80 -11.59 -2.85
CA GLY A 60 7.97 -11.61 -4.05
C GLY A 60 6.46 -11.72 -3.78
N GLU A 61 6.04 -12.06 -2.55
CA GLU A 61 4.61 -12.07 -2.21
C GLU A 61 4.06 -10.64 -2.13
N PRO A 62 2.83 -10.40 -2.60
CA PRO A 62 2.21 -9.08 -2.55
C PRO A 62 1.96 -8.66 -1.10
N LEU A 63 2.50 -7.50 -0.71
CA LEU A 63 2.20 -6.83 0.56
C LEU A 63 0.85 -6.13 0.48
N VAL A 64 0.64 -5.42 -0.62
CA VAL A 64 -0.60 -4.69 -0.94
C VAL A 64 -0.89 -4.80 -2.43
N THR A 65 -2.15 -4.61 -2.80
CA THR A 65 -2.58 -4.39 -4.19
C THR A 65 -3.09 -2.97 -4.33
N LEU A 66 -2.53 -2.21 -5.27
CA LEU A 66 -2.98 -0.87 -5.64
C LEU A 66 -4.05 -0.98 -6.73
N TYR A 67 -5.18 -0.32 -6.51
CA TYR A 67 -6.22 -0.12 -7.51
C TYR A 67 -6.09 1.30 -8.03
N ALA A 68 -5.77 1.48 -9.31
CA ALA A 68 -5.51 2.78 -9.91
C ALA A 68 -6.20 2.95 -11.26
N ASN A 69 -6.53 4.19 -11.63
CA ASN A 69 -7.02 4.54 -12.97
C ASN A 69 -5.94 5.17 -13.86
N ARG A 70 -4.68 5.14 -13.40
CA ARG A 70 -3.48 5.56 -14.12
C ARG A 70 -2.38 4.52 -13.97
N GLU A 71 -1.50 4.41 -14.96
CA GLU A 71 -0.36 3.50 -14.92
C GLU A 71 0.76 4.00 -13.99
N ASN A 72 1.00 5.32 -13.97
CA ASN A 72 2.07 5.87 -13.15
C ASN A 72 1.63 5.96 -11.67
N VAL A 73 2.14 5.03 -10.87
CA VAL A 73 1.91 4.94 -9.42
C VAL A 73 3.22 4.80 -8.64
N ASP A 74 4.35 5.19 -9.23
CA ASP A 74 5.68 4.98 -8.64
C ASP A 74 5.82 5.63 -7.27
N GLU A 75 5.27 6.83 -7.10
CA GLU A 75 5.25 7.55 -5.82
C GLU A 75 4.47 6.78 -4.74
N VAL A 76 3.37 6.14 -5.14
CA VAL A 76 2.52 5.35 -4.23
C VAL A 76 3.24 4.07 -3.83
N ILE A 77 3.92 3.41 -4.78
CA ILE A 77 4.76 2.24 -4.52
C ILE A 77 5.90 2.61 -3.55
N ALA A 78 6.55 3.75 -3.76
CA ALA A 78 7.62 4.24 -2.87
C ALA A 78 7.07 4.45 -1.44
N LYS A 79 5.93 5.14 -1.30
CA LYS A 79 5.28 5.33 0.00
C LYS A 79 4.94 4.01 0.68
N VAL A 80 4.48 3.00 -0.04
CA VAL A 80 4.22 1.68 0.53
C VAL A 80 5.50 1.06 1.09
N TYR A 81 6.61 1.09 0.33
CA TYR A 81 7.88 0.54 0.79
C TYR A 81 8.49 1.30 1.97
N ASP A 82 8.34 2.62 2.01
CA ASP A 82 8.87 3.45 3.10
C ASP A 82 8.10 3.24 4.42
N ASN A 83 6.88 2.72 4.35
CA ASN A 83 5.93 2.67 5.47
C ASN A 83 5.45 1.26 5.84
N ILE A 84 5.96 0.22 5.18
CA ILE A 84 5.77 -1.18 5.58
C ILE A 84 7.13 -1.77 5.90
N ARG A 85 7.33 -2.21 7.15
CA ARG A 85 8.56 -2.87 7.58
C ARG A 85 8.37 -4.38 7.68
N ILE A 86 9.36 -5.10 7.19
CA ILE A 86 9.50 -6.55 7.37
C ILE A 86 10.67 -6.76 8.34
N ALA A 87 10.49 -7.65 9.30
CA ALA A 87 11.50 -8.05 10.25
C ALA A 87 11.50 -9.57 10.44
N ALA A 88 12.53 -10.12 11.08
CA ALA A 88 12.59 -11.54 11.40
C ALA A 88 11.48 -11.98 12.38
N GLU A 89 10.99 -11.07 13.23
CA GLU A 89 9.93 -11.31 14.22
C GLU A 89 8.97 -10.11 14.29
N ALA A 90 7.67 -10.37 14.54
CA ALA A 90 6.71 -9.31 14.82
C ALA A 90 7.02 -8.70 16.20
N LYS A 91 7.20 -7.37 16.27
CA LYS A 91 7.20 -6.68 17.55
C LYS A 91 5.77 -6.71 18.11
N ALA A 92 5.63 -7.29 19.31
CA ALA A 92 4.43 -7.25 20.13
C ALA A 92 4.19 -5.85 20.68
#